data_AF-A0A833A322-F1
#
_entry.id   AF-A0A833A322-F1
#
_cell.length_a   1.000
_cell.length_b   1.000
_cell.length_c   1.000
_cell.angle_alpha   90.00
_cell.angle_beta   90.00
_cell.angle_gamma   90.00
#
_symmetry.space_group_name_H-M   'P 1'
#
loop_
_entity.id
_entity.type
_entity.pdbx_description
1 polymer ?
#
loop_
_entity_poly.entity_id
_entity_poly.type
_entity_poly.pdbx_seq_one_letter_code
_entity_poly.pdbx_strand_id
1 'polypeptide(L)'
;MGYPVPIDKEKMVYAQTTENISWKKGVELARYVVRRYKKFTKAKEFLEKLVNEEVNVNGKLYTKTAKALLRIFKSVEANAKFRGFDIENLWIKCLSVNKGPTIYRRRRKSSFGSKLKIAHIKLVVEKR
;
A
#
# COMPACT_ATOMS: atom_id res chain seq x y z
N MET A 1 8.55 2.71 16.00
CA MET A 1 7.74 2.03 14.95
C MET A 1 8.69 1.48 13.90
N GLY A 2 8.90 0.16 13.83
CA GLY A 2 9.85 -0.45 12.89
C GLY A 2 9.20 -0.92 11.58
N TYR A 3 10.03 -1.23 10.59
CA TYR A 3 9.64 -1.94 9.37
C TYR A 3 9.71 -3.46 9.60
N PRO A 4 8.96 -4.27 8.84
CA PRO A 4 8.97 -5.72 8.99
C PRO A 4 10.28 -6.39 8.51
N VAL A 5 11.16 -5.62 7.87
CA VAL A 5 12.47 -6.06 7.37
C VAL A 5 13.54 -5.07 7.85
N PRO A 6 14.79 -5.51 8.08
CA PRO A 6 15.91 -4.62 8.34
C PRO A 6 16.11 -3.68 7.15
N ILE A 7 16.46 -2.42 7.42
CA ILE A 7 16.60 -1.38 6.39
C ILE A 7 18.07 -1.04 6.20
N ASP A 8 18.53 -1.24 4.97
CA ASP A 8 19.80 -0.71 4.48
C ASP A 8 19.54 0.55 3.66
N LYS A 9 19.92 1.72 4.18
CA LYS A 9 19.62 3.03 3.54
C LYS A 9 20.24 3.18 2.15
N GLU A 10 21.37 2.51 1.90
CA GLU A 10 22.11 2.56 0.62
C GLU A 10 21.42 1.79 -0.51
N LYS A 11 20.70 0.72 -0.16
CA LYS A 11 20.10 -0.20 -1.15
C LYS A 11 18.58 -0.08 -1.21
N MET A 12 17.95 0.47 -0.18
CA MET A 12 16.50 0.45 -0.02
C MET A 12 15.88 1.83 0.08
N VAL A 13 14.69 1.94 -0.50
CA VAL A 13 13.78 3.07 -0.34
C VAL A 13 12.51 2.58 0.34
N TYR A 14 12.00 3.36 1.27
CA TYR A 14 10.86 2.96 2.09
C TYR A 14 9.91 4.13 2.32
N ALA A 15 8.65 3.81 2.58
CA ALA A 15 7.63 4.76 3.00
C ALA A 15 6.61 4.07 3.91
N GLN A 16 5.95 4.87 4.75
CA GLN A 16 4.85 4.43 5.59
C GLN A 16 3.73 5.47 5.52
N THR A 17 2.48 5.01 5.54
CA THR A 17 1.32 5.87 5.71
C THR A 17 0.30 5.22 6.64
N THR A 18 -0.65 6.03 7.11
CA THR A 18 -1.82 5.59 7.86
C THR A 18 -3.06 5.99 7.08
N GLU A 19 -3.87 5.02 6.70
CA GLU A 19 -4.99 5.24 5.79
C GLU A 19 -6.30 4.67 6.35
N ASN A 20 -7.41 5.34 6.04
CA ASN A 20 -8.76 4.99 6.49
C ASN A 20 -9.36 3.84 5.66
N ILE A 21 -8.69 2.69 5.66
CA ILE A 21 -9.08 1.49 4.91
C ILE A 21 -9.22 0.26 5.83
N SER A 22 -9.93 -0.75 5.32
CA SER A 22 -10.01 -2.04 6.00
C SER A 22 -8.70 -2.81 5.81
N TRP A 23 -7.96 -3.03 6.90
CA TRP A 23 -6.68 -3.77 6.85
C TRP A 23 -6.77 -5.12 6.13
N LYS A 24 -7.85 -5.91 6.34
CA LYS A 24 -8.06 -7.20 5.64
C LYS A 24 -8.07 -7.06 4.10
N LYS A 25 -8.76 -6.04 3.58
CA LYS A 25 -8.82 -5.76 2.14
C LYS A 25 -7.45 -5.29 1.62
N GLY A 26 -6.76 -4.47 2.42
CA GLY A 26 -5.40 -4.06 2.13
C GLY A 26 -4.41 -5.21 2.10
N VAL A 27 -4.50 -6.16 3.04
CA VAL A 27 -3.66 -7.37 3.08
C VAL A 27 -3.91 -8.24 1.86
N GLU A 28 -5.17 -8.47 1.49
CA GLU A 28 -5.53 -9.27 0.32
C GLU A 28 -4.95 -8.66 -0.97
N LEU A 29 -5.16 -7.35 -1.19
CA LEU A 29 -4.62 -6.66 -2.35
C LEU A 29 -3.10 -6.59 -2.34
N ALA A 30 -2.47 -6.31 -1.20
CA ALA A 30 -1.01 -6.28 -1.06
C ALA A 30 -0.38 -7.64 -1.38
N ARG A 31 -0.96 -8.74 -0.87
CA ARG A 31 -0.52 -10.11 -1.18
C ARG A 31 -0.64 -10.41 -2.66
N TYR A 32 -1.75 -10.01 -3.29
CA TYR A 32 -1.96 -10.20 -4.72
C TYR A 32 -0.88 -9.47 -5.53
N VAL A 33 -0.64 -8.19 -5.23
CA VAL A 33 0.36 -7.37 -5.91
C VAL A 33 1.75 -7.98 -5.77
N VAL A 34 2.22 -8.28 -4.55
CA VAL A 34 3.58 -8.82 -4.33
C VAL A 34 3.77 -10.19 -5.01
N ARG A 35 2.72 -11.03 -5.06
CA ARG A 35 2.80 -12.36 -5.67
C ARG A 35 2.85 -12.30 -7.20
N ARG A 36 2.17 -11.33 -7.82
CA ARG A 36 2.08 -11.18 -9.28
C ARG A 36 3.12 -10.23 -9.87
N TYR A 37 3.47 -9.17 -9.14
CA TYR A 37 4.30 -8.07 -9.62
C TYR A 37 5.40 -7.77 -8.60
N LYS A 38 6.63 -8.21 -8.90
CA LYS A 38 7.80 -7.87 -8.09
C LYS A 38 8.47 -6.56 -8.50
N LYS A 39 8.39 -6.17 -9.77
CA LYS A 39 8.89 -4.87 -10.24
C LYS A 39 7.98 -3.74 -9.78
N PHE A 40 8.57 -2.64 -9.31
CA PHE A 40 7.85 -1.49 -8.77
C PHE A 40 6.94 -0.82 -9.82
N THR A 41 7.46 -0.62 -11.04
CA THR A 41 6.73 0.00 -12.15
C THR A 41 5.47 -0.78 -12.52
N LYS A 42 5.60 -2.10 -12.78
CA LYS A 42 4.46 -2.98 -13.10
C LYS A 42 3.40 -3.01 -11.99
N ALA A 43 3.82 -2.99 -10.73
CA ALA A 43 2.90 -2.95 -9.60
C ALA A 43 2.13 -1.63 -9.53
N LYS A 44 2.79 -0.50 -9.83
CA LYS A 44 2.15 0.82 -9.91
C LYS A 44 1.12 0.87 -11.05
N GLU A 45 1.50 0.44 -12.25
CA GLU A 45 0.61 0.36 -13.42
C GLU A 45 -0.64 -0.49 -13.12
N PHE A 46 -0.45 -1.65 -12.49
CA PHE A 46 -1.57 -2.49 -12.09
C PHE A 46 -2.53 -1.78 -11.13
N LEU A 47 -2.00 -1.05 -10.14
CA LEU A 47 -2.82 -0.28 -9.20
C LEU A 47 -3.56 0.87 -9.91
N GLU A 48 -2.96 1.50 -10.91
CA GLU A 48 -3.62 2.53 -11.75
C GLU A 48 -4.81 1.93 -12.53
N LYS A 49 -4.59 0.80 -13.21
CA LYS A 49 -5.66 0.06 -13.90
C LYS A 49 -6.79 -0.36 -12.97
N LEU A 50 -6.45 -0.77 -11.75
CA LEU A 50 -7.45 -1.15 -10.74
C LEU A 50 -8.26 0.07 -10.25
N VAL A 51 -7.64 1.26 -10.19
CA VAL A 51 -8.34 2.50 -9.84
C VAL A 51 -9.27 2.96 -10.95
N ASN A 52 -8.89 2.73 -12.22
CA ASN A 52 -9.71 2.98 -13.41
C ASN A 52 -10.77 1.90 -13.66
N GLU A 53 -10.85 0.88 -12.80
CA GLU A 53 -11.82 -0.22 -12.89
C GLU A 53 -11.65 -1.12 -14.13
N GLU A 54 -10.51 -1.04 -14.81
CA GLU A 54 -10.17 -1.88 -15.98
C GLU A 54 -9.86 -3.33 -15.60
N VAL A 55 -9.37 -3.54 -14.38
CA VAL A 55 -8.96 -4.84 -13.86
C VAL A 55 -9.59 -5.08 -12.50
N ASN A 56 -9.92 -6.34 -12.22
CA ASN A 56 -10.41 -6.77 -10.92
C ASN A 56 -9.44 -7.78 -10.27
N VAL A 57 -9.52 -7.90 -8.95
CA VAL A 57 -8.86 -8.95 -8.18
C VAL A 57 -9.94 -9.87 -7.65
N ASN A 58 -9.99 -11.10 -8.16
CA ASN A 58 -10.98 -12.11 -7.75
C ASN A 58 -12.42 -11.57 -7.81
N GLY A 59 -12.76 -10.85 -8.88
CA GLY A 59 -14.10 -10.25 -9.06
C GLY A 59 -14.37 -9.00 -8.23
N LYS A 60 -13.37 -8.43 -7.54
CA LYS A 60 -13.52 -7.21 -6.72
C LYS A 60 -12.55 -6.12 -7.18
N LEU A 61 -13.03 -4.88 -7.25
CA LEU A 61 -12.26 -3.73 -7.76
C LEU A 61 -11.38 -3.06 -6.71
N TYR A 62 -11.66 -3.22 -5.41
CA TYR A 62 -10.87 -2.64 -4.30
C TYR A 62 -10.48 -1.15 -4.45
N THR A 63 -11.25 -0.33 -5.17
CA THR A 63 -10.89 1.04 -5.61
C THR A 63 -10.31 1.92 -4.50
N LYS A 64 -10.98 2.02 -3.34
CA LYS A 64 -10.49 2.80 -2.18
C LYS A 64 -9.12 2.32 -1.67
N THR A 65 -8.90 1.01 -1.66
CA THR A 65 -7.67 0.39 -1.17
C THR A 65 -6.54 0.61 -2.16
N ALA A 66 -6.82 0.51 -3.46
CA ALA A 66 -5.85 0.79 -4.51
C ALA A 66 -5.40 2.25 -4.51
N LYS A 67 -6.33 3.20 -4.33
CA LYS A 67 -6.00 4.64 -4.15
C LYS A 67 -5.04 4.85 -2.97
N ALA A 68 -5.27 4.17 -1.84
CA ALA A 68 -4.41 4.25 -0.67
C ALA A 68 -3.01 3.65 -0.91
N LEU A 69 -2.92 2.50 -1.61
CA LEU A 69 -1.63 1.92 -1.99
C LEU A 69 -0.88 2.82 -2.97
N LEU A 70 -1.57 3.35 -3.99
CA LEU A 70 -0.99 4.21 -5.02
C LEU A 70 -0.38 5.49 -4.43
N ARG A 71 -0.97 6.06 -3.37
CA ARG A 71 -0.38 7.17 -2.60
C ARG A 71 1.01 6.83 -2.04
N ILE A 72 1.18 5.62 -1.52
CA ILE A 72 2.47 5.17 -0.96
C ILE A 72 3.48 4.94 -2.07
N PHE A 73 3.06 4.32 -3.18
CA PHE A 73 3.93 4.15 -4.33
C PHE A 73 4.44 5.51 -4.82
N LYS A 74 3.57 6.52 -4.94
CA LYS A 74 3.99 7.90 -5.27
C LYS A 74 4.98 8.48 -4.25
N SER A 75 4.78 8.24 -2.96
CA SER A 75 5.72 8.68 -1.92
C SER A 75 7.08 7.97 -2.04
N VAL A 76 7.10 6.66 -2.30
CA VAL A 76 8.34 5.91 -2.54
C VAL A 76 9.06 6.41 -3.80
N GLU A 77 8.32 6.72 -4.86
CA GLU A 77 8.89 7.27 -6.11
C GLU A 77 9.55 8.64 -5.86
N ALA A 78 8.89 9.52 -5.10
CA ALA A 78 9.47 10.81 -4.72
C ALA A 78 10.74 10.63 -3.85
N ASN A 79 10.72 9.69 -2.91
CA ASN A 79 11.87 9.38 -2.07
C ASN A 79 13.03 8.77 -2.89
N ALA A 80 12.72 7.94 -3.89
CA ALA A 80 13.70 7.35 -4.79
C ALA A 80 14.38 8.42 -5.65
N LYS A 81 13.59 9.33 -6.25
CA LYS A 81 14.09 10.48 -7.02
C LYS A 81 14.98 11.38 -6.16
N PHE A 82 14.55 11.70 -4.94
CA PHE A 82 15.33 12.53 -4.01
C PHE A 82 16.69 11.92 -3.67
N ARG A 83 16.75 10.58 -3.56
CA ARG A 83 18.00 9.85 -3.27
C ARG A 83 18.79 9.46 -4.54
N GLY A 84 18.31 9.79 -5.74
CA GLY A 84 18.98 9.46 -7.00
C GLY A 84 18.91 7.98 -7.41
N PHE A 85 17.92 7.22 -6.92
CA PHE A 85 17.71 5.84 -7.38
C PHE A 85 17.01 5.80 -8.73
N ASP A 86 17.44 4.89 -9.59
CA ASP A 86 16.74 4.55 -10.83
C ASP A 86 15.45 3.76 -10.53
N ILE A 87 14.31 4.27 -11.01
CA ILE A 87 12.97 3.78 -10.69
C ILE A 87 12.68 2.44 -11.38
N GLU A 88 13.23 2.22 -12.56
CA GLU A 88 12.96 1.02 -13.37
C GLU A 88 13.56 -0.24 -12.75
N ASN A 89 14.66 -0.06 -12.01
CA ASN A 89 15.40 -1.12 -11.34
C ASN A 89 14.98 -1.35 -9.88
N LEU A 90 13.88 -0.75 -9.44
CA LEU A 90 13.32 -0.98 -8.09
C LEU A 90 12.42 -2.22 -8.04
N TRP A 91 12.66 -3.05 -7.03
CA TRP A 91 11.91 -4.25 -6.74
C TRP A 91 11.23 -4.15 -5.39
N ILE A 92 9.99 -4.63 -5.29
CA ILE A 92 9.24 -4.66 -4.04
C ILE A 92 9.81 -5.78 -3.16
N LYS A 93 10.46 -5.39 -2.07
CA LYS A 93 10.95 -6.32 -1.05
C LYS A 93 9.84 -6.71 -0.08
N CYS A 94 9.11 -5.71 0.43
CA CYS A 94 8.02 -5.94 1.36
C CYS A 94 6.92 -4.88 1.19
N LEU A 95 5.68 -5.35 1.05
CA LEU A 95 4.48 -4.52 1.20
C LEU A 95 3.65 -5.12 2.33
N SER A 96 3.56 -4.40 3.45
CA SER A 96 2.83 -4.85 4.64
C SER A 96 1.67 -3.90 4.95
N VAL A 97 0.53 -4.48 5.33
CA VAL A 97 -0.66 -3.75 5.78
C VAL A 97 -1.02 -4.27 7.15
N ASN A 98 -0.87 -3.43 8.16
CA ASN A 98 -1.13 -3.75 9.55
C ASN A 98 -2.41 -3.06 10.03
N LYS A 99 -3.12 -3.69 10.98
CA LYS A 99 -4.29 -3.10 11.61
C LYS A 99 -3.86 -1.87 12.43
N GLY A 100 -4.48 -0.73 12.17
CA GLY A 100 -4.31 0.49 12.96
C GLY A 100 -5.34 0.60 14.09
N PRO A 101 -5.33 1.72 14.83
CA PRO A 101 -6.31 1.98 15.87
C PRO A 101 -7.73 2.01 15.28
N THR A 102 -8.68 1.42 16.01
CA THR A 102 -10.09 1.47 15.61
C THR A 102 -10.71 2.70 16.27
N ILE A 103 -11.05 3.72 15.47
CA ILE A 103 -11.69 4.93 15.98
C ILE A 103 -13.20 4.70 16.07
N TYR A 104 -13.80 5.06 17.20
CA TYR A 104 -15.24 5.04 17.38
C TYR A 104 -15.82 6.41 17.07
N ARG A 105 -16.76 6.46 16.13
CA ARG A 105 -17.56 7.65 15.85
C ARG A 105 -18.74 7.69 16.81
N ARG A 106 -19.15 8.89 17.21
CA ARG A 106 -20.41 9.11 17.94
C ARG A 106 -21.54 8.48 17.13
N ARG A 107 -22.27 7.57 17.77
CA ARG A 107 -23.38 6.84 17.15
C ARG A 107 -24.54 7.81 16.95
N ARG A 108 -25.08 7.91 15.72
CA ARG A 108 -26.31 8.67 15.45
C ARG A 108 -27.57 7.85 15.78
N LYS A 109 -27.66 6.60 15.29
CA LYS A 109 -28.75 5.65 15.56
C LYS A 109 -28.18 4.25 15.78
N SER A 110 -28.89 3.37 16.47
CA SER A 110 -28.41 2.03 16.80
C SER A 110 -27.99 1.22 15.56
N SER A 111 -28.73 1.33 14.46
CA SER A 111 -28.46 0.62 13.20
C SER A 111 -27.18 1.04 12.47
N PHE A 112 -26.57 2.18 12.80
CA PHE A 112 -25.39 2.69 12.09
C PHE A 112 -24.10 2.21 12.75
N GLY A 113 -23.19 1.68 11.93
CA GLY A 113 -21.85 1.28 12.37
C GLY A 113 -21.04 2.46 12.89
N SER A 114 -20.43 2.29 14.06
CA SER A 114 -19.62 3.32 14.72
C SER A 114 -18.11 3.19 14.49
N LYS A 115 -17.63 2.04 14.01
CA LYS A 115 -16.19 1.73 13.93
C LYS A 115 -15.56 2.19 12.61
N LEU A 116 -14.63 3.12 12.69
CA LEU A 116 -13.70 3.44 11.62
C LEU A 116 -12.55 2.44 11.57
N LYS A 117 -12.26 1.97 10.37
CA LYS A 117 -11.14 1.08 10.09
C LYS A 117 -9.97 1.92 9.60
N ILE A 118 -8.84 1.74 10.28
CA ILE A 118 -7.56 2.35 9.93
C ILE A 118 -6.56 1.24 9.72
N ALA A 119 -5.66 1.43 8.76
CA ALA A 119 -4.54 0.54 8.52
C ALA A 119 -3.24 1.34 8.38
N HIS A 120 -2.17 0.79 8.93
CA HIS A 120 -0.82 1.26 8.66
C HIS A 120 -0.26 0.47 7.50
N ILE A 121 0.17 1.15 6.46
CA ILE A 121 0.73 0.51 5.28
C ILE A 121 2.21 0.89 5.21
N LYS A 122 3.07 -0.10 4.99
CA LYS A 122 4.52 0.07 4.88
C LYS A 122 4.99 -0.60 3.60
N LEU A 123 5.74 0.14 2.79
CA LEU A 123 6.35 -0.35 1.56
C LEU A 123 7.86 -0.17 1.66
N VAL A 124 8.58 -1.24 1.35
CA VAL A 124 10.04 -1.27 1.23
C VAL A 124 10.37 -1.81 -0.15
N VAL A 125 11.14 -1.04 -0.91
CA VAL A 125 11.67 -1.41 -2.21
C VAL A 125 13.19 -1.47 -2.15
N GLU A 126 13.78 -2.43 -2.84
CA GLU A 126 15.23 -2.61 -2.96
C GLU A 126 15.67 -2.33 -4.39
N LYS A 127 16.84 -1.71 -4.54
CA LYS A 127 17.59 -1.72 -5.79
C LYS A 127 18.10 -3.14 -6.01
N ARG A 128 17.92 -3.65 -7.21
CA ARG A 128 18.46 -4.94 -7.63
C ARG A 128 19.40 -4.78 -8.80
#